data_AF-A0A2S6C0H0-F1
#
_entry.id   AF-A0A2S6C0H0-F1
#
_cell.length_a   1.000
_cell.length_b   1.000
_cell.length_c   1.000
_cell.angle_alpha   90.00
_cell.angle_beta   90.00
_cell.angle_gamma   90.00
#
_symmetry.space_group_name_H-M   'P 1'
#
loop_
_entity.id
_entity.type
_entity.pdbx_description
1 polymer ?
#
loop_
_entity_poly.entity_id
_entity_poly.type
_entity_poly.pdbx_seq_one_letter_code
_entity_poly.pdbx_strand_id
1 'polypeptide(L)'
;MSTRTETTYQTTRITRTYDKPFDKVVERLHSSIKNPNGAGLGILDQLSSKEAFEEVTNAALGPHEFMQFQQFNHGDWMSLYGVNGGRKVVRIIFGNPQIAITMIKHDVSAALFVPVEVLIIEREDGKTDVVQGEPVY
;
A
#
# COMPACT_ATOMS: atom_id res chain seq x y z
N MET A 1 3.37 29.54 19.06
CA MET A 1 2.84 28.52 19.99
C MET A 1 1.90 27.64 19.18
N SER A 2 2.01 26.31 19.28
CA SER A 2 1.09 25.38 18.62
C SER A 2 0.01 24.92 19.60
N THR A 3 -1.23 24.84 19.15
CA THR A 3 -2.34 24.21 19.89
C THR A 3 -2.45 22.75 19.48
N ARG A 4 -2.62 21.84 20.45
CA ARG A 4 -2.82 20.40 20.21
C ARG A 4 -4.31 20.08 20.19
N THR A 5 -4.76 19.40 19.15
CA THR A 5 -6.11 18.83 19.02
C THR A 5 -5.97 17.35 18.75
N GLU A 6 -6.84 16.54 19.35
CA GLU A 6 -6.84 15.08 19.21
C GLU A 6 -8.17 14.60 18.65
N THR A 7 -8.13 13.57 17.83
CA THR A 7 -9.32 12.90 17.30
C THR A 7 -9.07 11.39 17.33
N THR A 8 -9.99 10.65 17.93
CA THR A 8 -9.90 9.20 18.09
C THR A 8 -10.90 8.53 17.15
N TYR A 9 -10.41 7.55 16.39
CA TYR A 9 -11.23 6.72 15.50
C TYR A 9 -11.20 5.26 15.95
N GLN A 10 -12.30 4.54 15.74
CA GLN A 10 -12.32 3.08 15.78
C GLN A 10 -12.23 2.54 14.35
N THR A 11 -11.41 1.51 14.14
CA THR A 11 -11.20 0.91 12.82
C THR A 11 -11.07 -0.61 12.91
N THR A 12 -11.24 -1.29 11.78
CA THR A 12 -11.10 -2.73 11.63
C THR A 12 -9.75 -3.07 10.99
N ARG A 13 -9.08 -4.09 11.52
CA ARG A 13 -8.00 -4.77 10.81
C ARG A 13 -8.54 -6.04 10.16
N ILE A 14 -8.43 -6.13 8.84
CA ILE A 14 -8.86 -7.29 8.07
C ILE A 14 -7.66 -8.18 7.78
N THR A 15 -7.74 -9.44 8.17
CA THR A 15 -6.76 -10.48 7.81
C THR A 15 -7.43 -11.49 6.90
N ARG A 16 -6.82 -11.76 5.74
CA ARG A 16 -7.21 -12.83 4.83
C ARG A 16 -6.08 -13.84 4.75
N THR A 17 -6.36 -15.08 5.14
CA THR A 17 -5.41 -16.19 5.04
C THR A 17 -5.62 -16.92 3.73
N TYR A 18 -4.57 -17.02 2.93
CA TYR A 18 -4.56 -17.76 1.68
C TYR A 18 -3.80 -19.07 1.84
N ASP A 19 -4.39 -20.15 1.35
CA ASP A 19 -3.75 -21.46 1.24
C ASP A 19 -2.79 -21.50 0.03
N LYS A 20 -1.81 -20.59 0.06
CA LYS A 20 -0.79 -20.40 -0.97
C LYS A 20 0.53 -19.95 -0.33
N PRO A 21 1.68 -20.36 -0.90
CA PRO A 21 2.99 -19.86 -0.46
C PRO A 21 3.12 -18.35 -0.64
N PHE A 22 3.94 -17.72 0.20
CA PHE A 22 4.17 -16.28 0.25
C PHE A 22 4.45 -15.67 -1.13
N ASP A 23 5.43 -16.22 -1.85
CA ASP A 23 5.86 -15.68 -3.13
C ASP A 23 4.72 -15.71 -4.17
N LYS A 24 3.81 -16.69 -4.08
CA LYS A 24 2.64 -16.78 -4.98
C LYS A 24 1.56 -15.76 -4.66
N VAL A 25 1.40 -15.39 -3.40
CA VAL A 25 0.47 -14.31 -3.02
C VAL A 25 1.03 -12.95 -3.45
N VAL A 26 2.33 -12.73 -3.24
CA VAL A 26 3.02 -11.51 -3.68
C VAL A 26 2.98 -11.37 -5.21
N GLU A 27 3.33 -12.43 -5.95
CA GLU A 27 3.24 -12.48 -7.42
C GLU A 27 1.82 -12.16 -7.91
N ARG A 28 0.79 -12.74 -7.27
CA ARG A 28 -0.61 -12.48 -7.63
C ARG A 28 -0.98 -11.02 -7.40
N LEU A 29 -0.53 -10.38 -6.32
CA LEU A 29 -0.78 -8.96 -6.09
C LEU A 29 -0.06 -8.10 -7.14
N HIS A 30 1.21 -8.37 -7.43
CA HIS A 30 1.95 -7.64 -8.46
C HIS A 30 1.40 -7.85 -9.87
N SER A 31 0.74 -8.98 -10.17
CA SER A 31 0.03 -9.13 -11.45
C SER A 31 -1.18 -8.18 -11.57
N SER A 32 -1.73 -7.74 -10.44
CA SER A 32 -2.89 -6.85 -10.38
C SER A 32 -2.53 -5.36 -10.38
N ILE A 33 -1.34 -5.02 -9.86
CA ILE A 33 -0.86 -3.64 -9.74
C ILE A 33 0.41 -3.48 -10.57
N LYS A 34 0.47 -2.44 -11.41
CA LYS A 34 1.70 -2.19 -12.16
C LYS A 34 2.74 -1.64 -11.19
N ASN A 35 3.91 -2.27 -11.15
CA ASN A 35 5.09 -1.70 -10.53
C ASN A 35 5.79 -0.88 -11.61
N PRO A 36 5.74 0.46 -11.55
CA PRO A 36 6.48 1.24 -12.52
C PRO A 36 7.95 1.17 -12.10
N ASN A 37 8.78 0.47 -12.87
CA ASN A 37 10.23 0.42 -12.67
C ASN A 37 10.79 1.83 -12.35
N GLY A 38 11.01 2.13 -11.07
CA GLY A 38 11.50 3.41 -10.59
C GLY A 38 10.52 4.59 -10.51
N ALA A 39 9.24 4.49 -10.90
CA ALA A 39 8.36 5.67 -10.92
C ALA A 39 7.60 5.96 -9.61
N GLY A 40 7.71 5.09 -8.59
CA GLY A 40 7.01 5.16 -7.29
C GLY A 40 6.44 6.53 -6.89
N LEU A 41 7.19 7.33 -6.14
CA LEU A 41 6.84 8.72 -5.83
C LEU A 41 7.19 9.71 -6.96
N GLY A 42 7.95 9.29 -7.97
CA GLY A 42 8.41 10.16 -9.08
C GLY A 42 7.28 10.67 -9.97
N ILE A 43 6.09 10.08 -9.89
CA ILE A 43 4.88 10.63 -10.50
C ILE A 43 4.52 12.04 -9.97
N LEU A 44 4.93 12.37 -8.74
CA LEU A 44 4.73 13.68 -8.15
C LEU A 44 5.70 14.74 -8.70
N ASP A 45 6.76 14.32 -9.38
CA ASP A 45 7.72 15.25 -9.98
C ASP A 45 7.17 15.90 -11.27
N GLN A 46 6.07 15.37 -11.82
CA GLN A 46 5.45 15.85 -13.07
C GLN A 46 4.16 16.66 -12.88
N LEU A 47 3.96 17.26 -11.69
CA LEU A 47 2.77 18.06 -11.32
C LEU A 47 2.69 19.44 -12.01
N SER A 48 2.95 19.52 -13.31
CA SER A 48 2.91 20.76 -14.09
C SER A 48 1.49 21.19 -14.49
N SER A 49 0.59 20.23 -14.68
CA SER A 49 -0.85 20.44 -14.86
C SER A 49 -1.62 19.22 -14.39
N LYS A 50 -2.95 19.36 -14.27
CA LYS A 50 -3.83 18.22 -14.01
C LYS A 50 -3.72 17.17 -15.11
N GLU A 51 -3.72 17.61 -16.36
CA GLU A 51 -3.67 16.74 -17.54
C GLU A 51 -2.36 15.96 -17.59
N ALA A 52 -1.22 16.61 -17.32
CA ALA A 52 0.09 15.95 -17.26
C ALA A 52 0.13 14.91 -16.13
N PHE A 53 -0.44 15.23 -14.97
CA PHE A 53 -0.53 14.29 -13.86
C PHE A 53 -1.41 13.07 -14.20
N GLU A 54 -2.58 13.30 -14.82
CA GLU A 54 -3.47 12.22 -15.25
C GLU A 54 -2.83 11.33 -16.32
N GLU A 55 -2.09 11.91 -17.28
CA GLU A 55 -1.35 11.16 -18.30
C GLU A 55 -0.33 10.20 -17.68
N VAL A 56 0.54 10.71 -16.79
CA VAL A 56 1.57 9.89 -16.12
C VAL A 56 0.92 8.86 -15.19
N THR A 57 -0.16 9.23 -14.49
CA THR A 57 -0.93 8.31 -13.65
C THR A 57 -1.49 7.16 -14.46
N ASN A 58 -2.22 7.46 -15.53
CA ASN A 58 -2.83 6.46 -16.39
C ASN A 58 -1.79 5.50 -16.99
N ALA A 59 -0.62 6.02 -17.37
CA ALA A 59 0.49 5.19 -17.86
C ALA A 59 1.08 4.27 -16.78
N ALA A 60 0.96 4.63 -15.50
CA ALA A 60 1.45 3.85 -14.37
C ALA A 60 0.42 2.86 -13.80
N LEU A 61 -0.86 2.94 -14.18
CA LEU A 61 -1.90 2.03 -13.67
C LEU A 61 -1.75 0.60 -14.24
N GLY A 62 -2.05 -0.39 -13.40
CA GLY A 62 -2.15 -1.80 -13.78
C GLY A 62 -3.55 -2.22 -14.25
N PRO A 63 -3.76 -3.53 -14.49
CA PRO A 63 -5.02 -4.07 -15.03
C PRO A 63 -6.27 -3.79 -14.18
N HIS A 64 -6.09 -3.51 -12.90
CA HIS A 64 -7.18 -3.17 -11.97
C HIS A 64 -7.19 -1.69 -11.61
N GLU A 65 -6.60 -0.82 -12.42
CA GLU A 65 -6.56 0.63 -12.20
C GLU A 65 -5.81 1.04 -10.93
N PHE A 66 -4.85 0.22 -10.48
CA PHE A 66 -3.98 0.50 -9.32
C PHE A 66 -2.50 0.42 -9.73
N MET A 67 -1.69 1.29 -9.12
CA MET A 67 -0.24 1.29 -9.25
C MET A 67 0.43 1.10 -7.90
N GLN A 68 1.62 0.48 -7.90
CA GLN A 68 2.45 0.39 -6.71
C GLN A 68 3.26 1.67 -6.52
N PHE A 69 3.21 2.23 -5.31
CA PHE A 69 4.01 3.40 -4.92
C PHE A 69 5.32 2.98 -4.27
N GLN A 70 5.27 2.01 -3.35
CA GLN A 70 6.42 1.60 -2.57
C GLN A 70 6.25 0.17 -2.04
N GLN A 71 7.38 -0.51 -1.84
CA GLN A 71 7.45 -1.77 -1.13
C GLN A 71 8.52 -1.71 -0.05
N PHE A 72 8.22 -2.27 1.12
CA PHE A 72 9.14 -2.44 2.23
C PHE A 72 9.28 -3.92 2.54
N ASN A 73 10.48 -4.46 2.37
CA ASN A 73 10.77 -5.83 2.78
C ASN A 73 11.12 -5.86 4.27
N HIS A 74 10.09 -5.95 5.10
CA HIS A 74 10.24 -5.96 6.55
C HIS A 74 10.96 -7.21 7.05
N GLY A 75 10.77 -8.35 6.38
CA GLY A 75 11.41 -9.63 6.75
C GLY A 75 12.93 -9.53 6.80
N ASP A 76 13.54 -8.81 5.85
CA ASP A 76 14.99 -8.68 5.73
C ASP A 76 15.62 -8.17 7.04
N TRP A 77 15.10 -7.07 7.58
CA TRP A 77 15.65 -6.47 8.79
C TRP A 77 15.05 -7.04 10.07
N MET A 78 13.81 -7.53 10.07
CA MET A 78 13.20 -8.19 11.23
C MET A 78 13.98 -9.44 11.66
N SER A 79 14.54 -10.17 10.68
CA SER A 79 15.38 -11.34 10.94
C SER A 79 16.60 -11.02 11.81
N LEU A 80 17.19 -9.82 11.67
CA LEU A 80 18.33 -9.36 12.45
C LEU A 80 18.02 -9.24 13.95
N TYR A 81 16.73 -9.09 14.30
CA TYR A 81 16.25 -8.96 15.67
C TYR A 81 15.54 -10.23 16.17
N GLY A 82 15.61 -11.34 15.43
CA GLY A 82 14.94 -12.60 15.79
C GLY A 82 13.40 -12.50 15.78
N VAL A 83 12.83 -11.53 15.06
CA VAL A 83 11.38 -11.33 14.98
C VAL A 83 10.77 -12.26 13.93
N ASN A 84 9.55 -12.76 14.22
CA ASN A 84 8.76 -13.61 13.32
C ASN A 84 9.48 -14.89 12.82
N GLY A 85 10.47 -15.39 13.56
CA GLY A 85 11.21 -16.61 13.20
C GLY A 85 11.94 -16.55 11.85
N GLY A 86 12.25 -15.34 11.36
CA GLY A 86 12.89 -15.14 10.05
C GLY A 86 11.97 -15.35 8.84
N ARG A 87 10.66 -15.51 9.05
CA ARG A 87 9.67 -15.65 7.97
C ARG A 87 9.51 -14.35 7.19
N LYS A 88 9.17 -14.47 5.90
CA LYS A 88 9.03 -13.33 4.99
C LYS A 88 7.87 -12.40 5.42
N VAL A 89 8.13 -11.10 5.35
CA VAL A 89 7.13 -10.06 5.61
C VAL A 89 7.37 -8.90 4.66
N VAL A 90 6.36 -8.51 3.88
CA VAL A 90 6.45 -7.36 2.98
C VAL A 90 5.24 -6.45 3.17
N ARG A 91 5.48 -5.13 3.24
CA ARG A 91 4.45 -4.11 3.15
C ARG A 91 4.45 -3.52 1.75
N ILE A 92 3.29 -3.51 1.10
CA ILE A 92 3.12 -2.94 -0.24
C ILE A 92 2.13 -1.78 -0.13
N ILE A 93 2.58 -0.61 -0.58
CA ILE A 93 1.78 0.61 -0.67
C ILE A 93 1.40 0.79 -2.14
N PHE A 94 0.10 0.86 -2.41
CA PHE A 94 -0.44 0.94 -3.77
C PHE A 94 -1.77 1.69 -3.78
N GLY A 95 -2.15 2.23 -4.93
CA GLY A 95 -3.35 3.05 -5.01
C GLY A 95 -3.60 3.62 -6.40
N ASN A 96 -4.67 4.40 -6.50
CA ASN A 96 -4.97 5.23 -7.65
C ASN A 96 -5.19 6.67 -7.15
N PRO A 97 -4.29 7.62 -7.44
CA PRO A 97 -4.44 9.01 -7.04
C PRO A 97 -5.72 9.68 -7.53
N GLN A 98 -6.22 9.31 -8.72
CA GLN A 98 -7.45 9.85 -9.29
C GLN A 98 -8.69 9.34 -8.54
N ILE A 99 -8.63 8.16 -7.92
CA ILE A 99 -9.67 7.70 -6.98
C ILE A 99 -9.49 8.37 -5.62
N ALA A 100 -8.25 8.45 -5.12
CA ALA A 100 -7.93 9.00 -3.81
C ALA A 100 -8.42 10.45 -3.62
N ILE A 101 -8.43 11.26 -4.70
CA ILE A 101 -8.91 12.64 -4.63
C ILE A 101 -10.38 12.76 -4.19
N THR A 102 -11.20 11.73 -4.44
CA THR A 102 -12.61 11.74 -4.00
C THR A 102 -12.71 11.75 -2.49
N MET A 103 -11.88 10.97 -1.80
CA MET A 103 -11.81 10.92 -0.34
C MET A 103 -11.21 12.22 0.23
N ILE A 104 -10.12 12.70 -0.36
CA ILE A 104 -9.44 13.94 0.07
C ILE A 104 -10.36 15.17 -0.09
N LYS A 105 -11.29 15.16 -1.05
CA LYS A 105 -12.29 16.22 -1.20
C LYS A 105 -13.31 16.26 -0.06
N HIS A 106 -13.58 15.13 0.59
CA HIS A 106 -14.47 15.07 1.75
C HIS A 106 -13.76 15.56 3.02
N ASP A 107 -12.53 15.10 3.24
CA ASP A 107 -11.63 15.61 4.28
C ASP A 107 -10.19 15.56 3.77
N VAL A 108 -9.50 16.69 3.78
CA VAL A 108 -8.09 16.78 3.38
C VAL A 108 -7.21 15.90 4.26
N SER A 109 -7.58 15.69 5.52
CA SER A 109 -6.85 14.80 6.45
C SER A 109 -6.91 13.33 6.05
N ALA A 110 -7.87 12.92 5.20
CA ALA A 110 -7.94 11.57 4.64
C ALA A 110 -6.71 11.22 3.79
N ALA A 111 -5.91 12.22 3.36
CA ALA A 111 -4.60 12.02 2.76
C ALA A 111 -3.64 11.19 3.63
N LEU A 112 -3.85 11.10 4.95
CA LEU A 112 -3.09 10.22 5.85
C LEU A 112 -3.30 8.73 5.56
N PHE A 113 -4.38 8.35 4.88
CA PHE A 113 -4.77 6.96 4.65
C PHE A 113 -4.72 6.55 3.17
N VAL A 114 -4.16 7.39 2.31
CA VAL A 114 -3.94 7.09 0.88
C VAL A 114 -2.49 7.39 0.48
N PRO A 115 -1.85 6.56 -0.37
CA PRO A 115 -2.36 5.31 -0.93
C PRO A 115 -2.62 4.24 0.14
N VAL A 116 -3.40 3.21 -0.19
CA VAL A 116 -3.68 2.11 0.74
C VAL A 116 -2.47 1.19 0.86
N GLU A 117 -2.49 0.34 1.88
CA GLU A 117 -1.41 -0.57 2.18
C GLU A 117 -1.91 -1.97 2.55
N VAL A 118 -1.08 -2.95 2.25
CA VAL A 118 -1.24 -4.32 2.75
C VAL A 118 0.08 -4.82 3.32
N LEU A 119 -0.01 -5.61 4.39
CA LEU A 119 1.09 -6.37 4.94
C LEU A 119 0.88 -7.85 4.59
N ILE A 120 1.82 -8.43 3.87
CA ILE A 120 1.82 -9.85 3.52
C ILE A 120 2.81 -10.55 4.44
N ILE A 121 2.36 -11.61 5.10
CA ILE A 121 3.11 -12.31 6.15
C ILE A 121 3.12 -13.80 5.82
N GLU A 122 4.31 -14.38 5.71
CA GLU A 122 4.47 -15.82 5.64
C GLU A 122 4.17 -16.46 7.00
N ARG A 123 3.35 -17.51 6.98
CA ARG A 123 2.99 -18.27 8.17
C ARG A 123 3.83 -19.53 8.30
N GLU A 124 3.86 -20.06 9.51
CA GLU A 124 4.58 -21.30 9.82
C GLU A 124 4.01 -22.54 9.13
N ASP A 125 2.70 -22.55 8.87
CA ASP A 125 2.00 -23.63 8.17
C ASP A 125 2.14 -23.57 6.63
N GLY A 126 3.04 -22.72 6.11
CA GLY A 126 3.27 -22.54 4.67
C GLY A 126 2.21 -21.70 3.95
N LYS A 127 1.20 -21.22 4.68
CA LYS A 127 0.16 -20.31 4.18
C LYS A 127 0.64 -18.86 4.26
N THR A 128 -0.20 -17.94 3.78
CA THR A 128 0.11 -16.51 3.78
C THR A 128 -1.05 -15.69 4.29
N ASP A 129 -0.79 -14.80 5.24
CA ASP A 129 -1.74 -13.78 5.66
C ASP A 129 -1.54 -12.49 4.86
N VAL A 130 -2.64 -11.92 4.36
CA VAL A 130 -2.69 -10.55 3.83
C VAL A 130 -3.52 -9.72 4.80
N VAL A 131 -2.88 -8.73 5.40
CA VAL A 131 -3.42 -7.90 6.47
C VAL A 131 -3.53 -6.47 5.98
N GLN A 132 -4.67 -5.82 6.23
CA GLN A 132 -4.90 -4.40 5.93
C GLN A 132 -5.72 -3.75 7.04
N GLY A 133 -5.47 -2.46 7.30
CA GLY A 133 -6.40 -1.64 8.08
C GLY A 133 -7.50 -1.10 7.18
N GLU A 134 -8.72 -0.96 7.71
CA GLU A 134 -9.72 -0.10 7.10
C GLU A 134 -9.28 1.36 7.30
N PRO A 135 -9.17 2.16 6.23
CA PRO A 135 -8.92 3.58 6.38
C PRO A 135 -10.01 4.26 7.23
N VAL A 136 -9.63 5.26 8.01
CA VAL A 136 -10.59 6.11 8.73
C VAL A 136 -10.67 7.45 8.00
N TYR A 137 -11.89 7.92 7.75
CA TYR A 137 -12.17 9.19 7.08
C TYR A 137 -13.11 10.02 7.96
#